data_AF-A0A1B9EN60-F1
#
_entry.id   AF-A0A1B9EN60-F1
#
_cell.length_a   1.000
_cell.length_b   1.000
_cell.length_c   1.000
_cell.angle_alpha   90.00
_cell.angle_beta   90.00
_cell.angle_gamma   90.00
#
_symmetry.space_group_name_H-M   'P 1'
#
loop_
_entity.id
_entity.type
_entity.pdbx_description
1 polymer ?
#
loop_
_entity_poly.entity_id
_entity_poly.type
_entity_poly.pdbx_seq_one_letter_code
_entity_poly.pdbx_strand_id
1 'polypeptide(L)'
;MAKPGYGKRSAPGQQPRTRDDFAPLPTRERYVAGFIDHLPDGASMTIKQLAKQLPLYGQQAVSTSLNALSVAGHLRRVQCPVGVGDEVRWVFRTFWSRTARDNEWWNTYLATETAAQTAAPAAAPEAADSDTAPPPP
;
A
#
# COMPACT_ATOMS: atom_id res chain seq x y z
N MET A 1 -6.38 4.62 12.29
CA MET A 1 -5.70 5.01 11.03
C MET A 1 -4.40 4.21 10.92
N ALA A 2 -3.91 3.97 9.71
CA ALA A 2 -2.59 3.37 9.56
C ALA A 2 -1.52 4.36 10.02
N LYS A 3 -0.38 3.86 10.53
CA LYS A 3 0.76 4.71 10.92
C LYS A 3 1.18 5.59 9.74
N PRO A 4 1.62 6.85 9.94
CA PRO A 4 2.08 7.71 8.85
C PRO A 4 3.17 6.99 8.03
N GLY A 5 2.93 6.83 6.72
CA GLY A 5 3.78 6.07 5.80
C GLY A 5 3.30 4.64 5.49
N TYR A 6 2.36 4.11 6.27
CA TYR A 6 1.65 2.86 6.00
C TYR A 6 0.24 3.18 5.54
N GLY A 7 -0.21 2.60 4.43
CA GLY A 7 -1.59 2.80 3.98
C GLY A 7 -1.77 2.51 2.50
N LYS A 8 -3.00 2.17 2.09
CA LYS A 8 -3.39 2.11 0.69
C LYS A 8 -3.15 3.47 0.03
N ARG A 9 -2.32 3.53 -1.02
CA ARG A 9 -2.29 4.65 -1.95
C ARG A 9 -2.85 4.22 -3.29
N SER A 10 -3.99 4.79 -3.64
CA SER A 10 -4.61 4.61 -4.94
C SER A 10 -3.80 5.36 -6.01
N ALA A 11 -3.36 4.65 -7.05
CA ALA A 11 -2.67 5.24 -8.19
C ALA A 11 -3.61 6.20 -8.96
N PRO A 12 -3.11 7.30 -9.56
CA PRO A 12 -3.91 8.23 -10.35
C PRO A 12 -4.33 7.61 -11.71
N GLY A 13 -5.37 8.18 -12.32
CA GLY A 13 -5.82 7.79 -13.66
C GLY A 13 -6.45 6.40 -13.75
N GLN A 14 -7.17 5.99 -12.71
CA GLN A 14 -7.91 4.71 -12.72
C GLN A 14 -9.11 4.82 -13.63
N GLN A 15 -9.34 3.77 -14.43
CA GLN A 15 -10.52 3.67 -15.27
C GLN A 15 -11.81 3.62 -14.41
N PRO A 16 -12.97 3.94 -15.01
CA PRO A 16 -14.26 3.75 -14.36
C PRO A 16 -14.38 2.32 -13.84
N ARG A 17 -15.04 2.15 -12.69
CA ARG A 17 -15.24 0.82 -12.10
C ARG A 17 -15.96 -0.08 -13.11
N THR A 18 -15.32 -1.15 -13.52
CA THR A 18 -15.93 -2.19 -14.35
C THR A 18 -16.01 -3.49 -13.56
N ARG A 19 -17.06 -4.26 -13.80
CA ARG A 19 -17.26 -5.56 -13.13
C ARG A 19 -16.17 -6.57 -13.50
N ASP A 20 -15.52 -6.34 -14.64
CA ASP A 20 -14.51 -7.22 -15.23
C ASP A 20 -13.07 -6.87 -14.83
N ASP A 21 -12.83 -5.80 -14.07
CA ASP A 21 -11.49 -5.40 -13.62
C ASP A 21 -10.74 -6.54 -12.90
N PHE A 22 -11.49 -7.42 -12.23
CA PHE A 22 -10.95 -8.58 -11.52
C PHE A 22 -11.40 -9.92 -12.14
N ALA A 23 -12.09 -9.93 -13.28
CA ALA A 23 -12.51 -11.15 -13.97
C ALA A 23 -11.39 -12.19 -14.20
N PRO A 24 -10.13 -11.82 -14.53
CA PRO A 24 -9.07 -12.82 -14.71
C PRO A 24 -8.58 -13.44 -13.39
N LEU A 25 -9.00 -12.93 -12.23
CA LEU A 25 -8.57 -13.43 -10.93
C LEU A 25 -9.47 -14.56 -10.41
N PRO A 26 -8.92 -15.52 -9.65
CA PRO A 26 -9.74 -16.52 -8.99
C PRO A 26 -10.69 -15.87 -7.98
N THR A 27 -11.77 -16.58 -7.62
CA THR A 27 -12.88 -16.04 -6.80
C THR A 27 -12.42 -15.45 -5.46
N ARG A 28 -11.41 -16.06 -4.83
CA ARG A 28 -10.86 -15.55 -3.56
C ARG A 28 -10.20 -14.19 -3.75
N GLU A 29 -9.34 -14.07 -4.75
CA GLU A 29 -8.60 -12.86 -5.09
C GLU A 29 -9.56 -11.74 -5.48
N ARG A 30 -10.62 -12.04 -6.24
CA ARG A 30 -11.70 -11.10 -6.55
C ARG A 30 -12.38 -10.54 -5.29
N TYR A 31 -12.67 -11.41 -4.32
CA TYR A 31 -13.28 -10.99 -3.06
C TYR A 31 -12.35 -10.07 -2.25
N VAL A 32 -11.08 -10.45 -2.13
CA VAL A 32 -10.06 -9.63 -1.45
C VAL A 32 -9.85 -8.30 -2.17
N ALA A 33 -9.81 -8.31 -3.51
CA ALA A 33 -9.64 -7.11 -4.33
C ALA A 33 -10.81 -6.14 -4.22
N GLY A 34 -12.04 -6.66 -4.24
CA GLY A 34 -13.25 -5.85 -4.03
C GLY A 34 -13.25 -5.22 -2.64
N PHE A 35 -12.89 -5.98 -1.60
CA PHE A 35 -12.75 -5.44 -0.25
C PHE A 35 -11.70 -4.33 -0.20
N ILE A 36 -10.54 -4.56 -0.81
CA ILE A 36 -9.48 -3.56 -0.91
C ILE A 36 -9.94 -2.32 -1.68
N ASP A 37 -10.69 -2.45 -2.78
CA ASP A 37 -11.19 -1.29 -3.56
C ASP A 37 -12.05 -0.37 -2.70
N HIS A 38 -12.88 -0.94 -1.82
CA HIS A 38 -13.73 -0.18 -0.92
C HIS A 38 -13.00 0.47 0.27
N LEU A 39 -11.73 0.12 0.53
CA LEU A 39 -10.96 0.77 1.58
C LEU A 39 -10.60 2.22 1.20
N PRO A 40 -10.71 3.17 2.15
CA PRO A 40 -10.28 4.54 1.93
C PRO A 40 -8.76 4.62 1.75
N ASP A 41 -8.29 5.64 1.03
CA ASP A 41 -6.87 5.95 0.96
C ASP A 41 -6.31 6.20 2.36
N GLY A 42 -5.14 5.63 2.64
CA GLY A 42 -4.54 5.62 3.98
C GLY A 42 -5.02 4.48 4.90
N ALA A 43 -5.89 3.58 4.44
CA ALA A 43 -6.28 2.40 5.23
C ALA A 43 -5.14 1.40 5.42
N SER A 44 -5.09 0.74 6.58
CA SER A 44 -4.09 -0.28 6.92
C SER A 44 -4.21 -1.54 6.05
N MET A 45 -3.41 -1.64 5.00
CA MET A 45 -3.29 -2.84 4.15
C MET A 45 -2.32 -3.89 4.73
N THR A 46 -2.56 -4.33 5.97
CA THR A 46 -1.78 -5.45 6.53
C THR A 46 -2.56 -6.75 6.43
N ILE A 47 -1.86 -7.86 6.21
CA ILE A 47 -2.46 -9.21 6.13
C ILE A 47 -3.33 -9.49 7.35
N LYS A 48 -2.86 -9.13 8.56
CA LYS A 48 -3.61 -9.32 9.81
C LYS A 48 -4.91 -8.50 9.86
N GLN A 49 -4.86 -7.23 9.43
CA GLN A 49 -6.05 -6.36 9.42
C GLN A 49 -7.06 -6.82 8.37
N LEU A 50 -6.58 -7.16 7.16
CA LEU A 50 -7.43 -7.69 6.10
C LEU A 50 -8.07 -9.02 6.50
N ALA A 51 -7.31 -9.95 7.06
CA ALA A 51 -7.85 -11.24 7.52
C ALA A 51 -8.85 -11.08 8.68
N LYS A 52 -8.70 -10.05 9.53
CA LYS A 52 -9.68 -9.73 10.59
C LYS A 52 -11.02 -9.28 10.00
N GLN A 53 -11.00 -8.57 8.88
CA GLN A 53 -12.21 -8.07 8.21
C GLN A 53 -12.78 -9.07 7.18
N LEU A 54 -12.02 -10.09 6.83
CA LEU A 54 -12.39 -11.16 5.91
C LEU A 54 -12.55 -12.48 6.67
N PRO A 55 -13.67 -12.70 7.41
CA PRO A 55 -13.85 -13.91 8.22
C PRO A 55 -13.88 -15.21 7.38
N LEU A 56 -14.17 -15.09 6.07
CA LEU A 56 -14.15 -16.20 5.11
C LEU A 56 -12.74 -16.68 4.75
N TYR A 57 -11.69 -15.87 4.98
CA TYR A 57 -10.33 -16.17 4.54
C TYR A 57 -9.30 -15.88 5.65
N GLY A 58 -8.58 -16.92 6.07
CA GLY A 58 -7.48 -16.78 7.04
C GLY A 58 -6.30 -15.95 6.53
N GLN A 59 -5.36 -15.64 7.42
CA GLN A 59 -4.18 -14.82 7.10
C GLN A 59 -3.38 -15.34 5.90
N GLN A 60 -3.25 -16.66 5.73
CA GLN A 60 -2.56 -17.25 4.58
C GLN A 60 -3.31 -17.04 3.28
N ALA A 61 -4.63 -17.22 3.27
CA ALA A 61 -5.45 -16.98 2.10
C ALA A 61 -5.38 -15.52 1.64
N VAL A 62 -5.38 -14.58 2.59
CA VAL A 62 -5.16 -13.15 2.32
C VAL A 62 -3.76 -12.90 1.79
N SER A 63 -2.73 -13.48 2.40
CA SER A 63 -1.34 -13.35 1.93
C SER A 63 -1.17 -13.83 0.48
N THR A 64 -1.71 -15.01 0.15
CA THR A 64 -1.70 -15.53 -1.22
C THR A 64 -2.46 -14.61 -2.16
N SER A 65 -3.61 -14.08 -1.75
CA SER A 65 -4.40 -13.18 -2.58
C SER A 65 -3.66 -11.88 -2.88
N LEU A 66 -3.01 -11.30 -1.88
CA LEU A 66 -2.17 -10.10 -2.08
C LEU A 66 -1.01 -10.37 -3.03
N ASN A 67 -0.40 -11.56 -2.97
CA ASN A 67 0.65 -11.95 -3.90
C ASN A 67 0.11 -12.09 -5.33
N ALA A 68 -1.02 -12.78 -5.51
CA ALA A 68 -1.68 -12.91 -6.82
C ALA A 68 -2.09 -11.56 -7.40
N LEU A 69 -2.59 -10.63 -6.57
CA LEU A 69 -2.89 -9.25 -6.96
C LEU A 69 -1.64 -8.47 -7.37
N SER A 70 -0.50 -8.77 -6.73
CA SER A 70 0.78 -8.18 -7.11
C SER A 70 1.28 -8.71 -8.45
N VAL A 71 1.15 -10.02 -8.70
CA VAL A 71 1.50 -10.65 -9.98
C VAL A 71 0.59 -10.16 -11.11
N ALA A 72 -0.69 -9.98 -10.83
CA ALA A 72 -1.66 -9.44 -11.78
C ALA A 72 -1.51 -7.92 -12.01
N GLY A 73 -0.60 -7.24 -11.30
CA GLY A 73 -0.32 -5.82 -11.52
C GLY A 73 -1.31 -4.84 -10.88
N HIS A 74 -2.18 -5.31 -9.96
CA HIS A 74 -3.09 -4.46 -9.20
C HIS A 74 -2.43 -3.89 -7.92
N LEU A 75 -1.44 -4.59 -7.39
CA LEU A 75 -0.75 -4.22 -6.15
C LEU A 75 0.76 -4.10 -6.39
N ARG A 76 1.37 -3.06 -5.82
CA ARG A 76 2.83 -2.94 -5.81
C ARG A 76 3.31 -2.51 -4.42
N ARG A 77 4.22 -3.28 -3.84
CA ARG A 77 4.87 -2.95 -2.57
C ARG A 77 6.32 -2.60 -2.84
N VAL A 78 6.73 -1.40 -2.41
CA VAL A 78 8.11 -0.93 -2.57
C VAL A 78 8.60 -0.40 -1.24
N GLN A 79 9.86 -0.69 -0.95
CA GLN A 79 10.58 -0.05 0.13
C GLN A 79 11.22 1.22 -0.41
N CYS A 80 10.81 2.36 0.11
CA CYS A 80 11.44 3.63 -0.21
C CYS A 80 12.37 4.02 0.94
N PRO A 81 13.64 4.37 0.66
CA PRO A 81 14.49 5.01 1.66
C PRO A 81 13.93 6.41 1.92
N VAL A 82 13.64 6.72 3.17
CA VAL A 82 13.21 8.05 3.63
C VAL A 82 14.23 8.54 4.64
N GLY A 83 14.96 9.58 4.28
CA GLY A 83 16.03 10.16 5.08
C GLY A 83 17.02 10.94 4.22
N VAL A 84 17.69 11.93 4.81
CA VAL A 84 18.78 12.69 4.20
C VAL A 84 19.99 12.53 5.12
N GLY A 85 21.10 11.99 4.63
CA GLY A 85 22.31 11.75 5.43
C GLY A 85 22.35 10.36 6.08
N ASP A 86 22.85 10.28 7.32
CA ASP A 86 23.22 9.02 7.99
C ASP A 86 22.03 8.19 8.52
N GLU A 87 20.82 8.79 8.61
CA GLU A 87 19.60 8.10 9.06
C GLU A 87 18.65 7.79 7.88
N VAL A 88 18.93 6.73 7.14
CA VAL A 88 18.02 6.20 6.11
C VAL A 88 16.99 5.27 6.76
N ARG A 89 15.73 5.70 6.84
CA ARG A 89 14.62 4.86 7.29
C ARG A 89 13.91 4.22 6.09
N TRP A 90 13.93 2.91 6.00
CA TRP A 90 13.18 2.17 4.97
C TRP A 90 11.70 2.10 5.35
N VAL A 91 10.84 2.71 4.53
CA VAL A 91 9.38 2.62 4.69
C VAL A 91 8.79 1.73 3.61
N PHE A 92 7.96 0.77 4.02
CA PHE A 92 7.18 -0.03 3.08
C PHE A 92 5.94 0.74 2.65
N ARG A 93 5.89 1.15 1.38
CA ARG A 93 4.71 1.75 0.77
C ARG A 93 3.99 0.70 -0.07
N THR A 94 2.67 0.68 0.05
CA THR A 94 1.78 -0.19 -0.71
C THR A 94 0.92 0.64 -1.63
N PHE A 95 1.11 0.45 -2.94
CA PHE A 95 0.34 1.10 -3.98
C PHE A 95 -0.71 0.14 -4.52
N TRP A 96 -1.91 0.67 -4.74
CA TRP A 96 -3.06 -0.06 -5.27
C TRP A 96 -3.56 0.60 -6.55
N SER A 97 -3.85 -0.22 -7.55
CA SER A 97 -4.51 0.18 -8.78
C SER A 97 -5.63 -0.81 -9.09
N ARG A 98 -6.84 -0.30 -9.31
CA ARG A 98 -7.95 -1.14 -9.82
C ARG A 98 -7.61 -1.70 -11.20
N THR A 99 -7.05 -0.88 -12.07
CA THR A 99 -6.61 -1.29 -13.40
C THR A 99 -5.30 -2.04 -13.26
N ALA A 100 -5.20 -3.24 -13.84
CA ALA A 100 -3.94 -3.97 -13.93
C ALA A 100 -2.91 -3.12 -14.68
N ARG A 101 -1.79 -2.82 -14.02
CA ARG A 101 -0.66 -2.11 -14.62
C ARG A 101 0.51 -3.08 -14.75
N ASP A 102 1.16 -3.05 -15.91
CA ASP A 102 2.37 -3.81 -16.15
C ASP A 102 3.55 -3.30 -15.29
N ASN A 103 4.62 -4.09 -15.24
CA ASN A 103 5.79 -3.77 -14.44
C ASN A 103 6.50 -2.48 -14.90
N GLU A 104 6.46 -2.16 -16.20
CA GLU A 104 7.13 -0.99 -16.74
C GLU A 104 6.43 0.29 -16.28
N TRP A 105 5.10 0.32 -16.37
CA TRP A 105 4.28 1.39 -15.82
C TRP A 105 4.52 1.57 -14.31
N TRP A 106 4.51 0.47 -13.55
CA TRP A 106 4.79 0.52 -12.11
C TRP A 106 6.17 1.08 -11.82
N ASN A 107 7.22 0.63 -12.54
CA ASN A 107 8.57 1.10 -12.32
C ASN A 107 8.71 2.60 -12.62
N THR A 108 8.12 3.09 -13.72
CA THR A 108 8.12 4.53 -14.04
C THR A 108 7.40 5.33 -12.95
N TYR A 109 6.21 4.89 -12.54
CA TYR A 109 5.44 5.56 -11.49
C TYR A 109 6.22 5.60 -10.15
N LEU A 110 6.83 4.48 -9.76
CA LEU A 110 7.63 4.38 -8.53
C LEU A 110 8.90 5.23 -8.60
N ALA A 111 9.56 5.31 -9.76
CA ALA A 111 10.71 6.17 -9.96
C ALA A 111 10.31 7.65 -9.85
N THR A 112 9.18 8.05 -10.43
CA THR A 112 8.63 9.40 -10.26
C THR A 112 8.25 9.70 -8.81
N GLU A 113 7.56 8.78 -8.11
CA GLU A 113 7.23 8.96 -6.69
C GLU A 113 8.49 9.06 -5.82
N THR A 114 9.49 8.24 -6.09
CA THR A 114 10.78 8.27 -5.36
C THR A 114 11.51 9.59 -5.63
N ALA A 115 11.57 10.02 -6.90
CA ALA A 115 12.18 11.28 -7.29
C ALA A 115 11.44 12.50 -6.70
N ALA A 116 10.10 12.49 -6.66
CA ALA A 116 9.29 13.53 -6.03
C ALA A 116 9.55 13.61 -4.52
N GLN A 117 9.76 12.48 -3.85
CA GLN A 117 10.13 12.43 -2.43
C GLN A 117 11.55 12.95 -2.19
N THR A 118 12.50 12.66 -3.10
CA THR A 118 13.86 13.22 -3.03
C THR A 118 13.90 14.71 -3.38
N ALA A 119 13.03 15.17 -4.28
CA ALA A 119 12.98 16.56 -4.75
C ALA A 119 12.16 17.49 -3.85
N ALA A 120 11.23 16.95 -3.06
CA ALA A 120 10.53 17.72 -2.02
C ALA A 120 11.57 18.17 -0.97
N PRO A 121 11.93 19.47 -0.89
CA PRO A 121 12.82 19.93 0.14
C PRO A 121 12.13 19.70 1.47
N ALA A 122 12.89 19.20 2.44
CA ALA A 122 12.54 18.99 3.84
C ALA A 122 11.47 19.96 4.38
N ALA A 123 10.19 19.65 4.16
CA ALA A 123 9.13 20.12 5.01
C ALA A 123 9.19 19.19 6.23
N ALA A 124 9.76 19.75 7.30
CA ALA A 124 9.98 19.22 8.64
C ALA A 124 9.33 17.85 8.97
N PRO A 125 10.08 16.92 9.59
CA PRO A 125 9.48 15.76 10.23
C PRO A 125 8.69 16.25 11.46
N GLU A 126 7.45 16.68 11.27
CA GLU A 126 6.56 16.90 12.41
C GLU A 126 6.19 15.56 13.03
N ALA A 127 6.63 15.45 14.28
CA ALA A 127 6.22 14.51 15.31
C ALA A 127 6.58 13.04 15.07
N ALA A 128 7.77 12.71 15.57
CA ALA A 128 8.01 11.47 16.29
C ALA A 128 6.77 11.06 17.12
N ASP A 129 6.14 9.95 16.75
CA ASP A 129 5.36 9.14 17.67
C ASP A 129 6.36 8.31 18.48
N SER A 130 7.13 9.02 19.32
CA SER A 130 7.84 8.45 20.45
C SER A 130 6.82 8.29 21.56
N ASP A 131 5.98 7.25 21.47
CA ASP A 131 5.25 6.77 22.62
C ASP A 131 6.24 6.05 23.54
N THR A 132 6.88 6.80 24.43
CA THR A 132 7.17 6.43 25.83
C THR A 132 7.47 7.73 26.60
N ALA A 133 6.60 8.03 27.56
CA ALA A 133 6.40 9.29 28.28
C ALA A 133 7.53 9.74 29.26
N PRO A 134 7.54 11.02 29.73
CA PRO A 134 8.44 11.54 30.77
C PRO A 134 7.91 11.41 32.24
N PRO A 135 8.72 11.72 33.30
CA PRO A 135 8.66 11.21 34.71
C PRO A 135 8.10 12.28 35.73
N PRO A 136 8.35 12.32 37.08
CA PRO A 136 8.70 11.37 38.19
C PRO A 136 7.66 11.41 39.38
N PRO A 137 7.90 10.87 40.61
CA PRO A 137 8.70 11.57 41.66
C PRO A 137 9.90 10.78 42.22
#